data_AF-A0A955GZ25-F1
#
_entry.id   AF-A0A955GZ25-F1
#
_cell.length_a   1.000
_cell.length_b   1.000
_cell.length_c   1.000
_cell.angle_alpha   90.00
_cell.angle_beta   90.00
_cell.angle_gamma   90.00
#
_symmetry.space_group_name_H-M   'P 1'
#
loop_
_entity.id
_entity.type
_entity.pdbx_description
1 polymer ?
#
loop_
_entity_poly.entity_id
_entity_poly.type
_entity_poly.pdbx_seq_one_letter_code
_entity_poly.pdbx_strand_id
1 'polypeptide(L)'
;MLHITSAIPLPVLPGEGFHLRAYREDDAESLQRNINDTRVARDVSNIPFPYTMEHARAWVRLTADTVSPQSTRVDYVIDVDGEVAGSVAFINIDRHKAQVSVWVAPAYWRRGLAIQALKLLVQFGFETLGLVRIFAYHYTENHKTRGLLEKAGFTFEGVHEKEWLKIIGGEVRLFDSNYYSIVRDMSSVKIVAITAAAGDQYGHVAPLLEAVRSKLEVAGCEVFLADDLRDERVDLAVSLGGDGTMMKTVSRFSGRGVPTLGINAGGVGFLTSAESSELDQVVERIIRGEFSVERRLSLRFFWKGEQYGPFANEVSLWHPTRGIATFAVLIDGEPLFDRLSGDGVLVATATGSTAYNASAGGPIITPESSNVVINALNPPMFNMRPVVTEKLAAGGTVTLQVIASKHDQPLTIAADSLQIAEGPRVGESLTISRHPQPLLFATFGHRQYVEALKGKMNLVQ
;
A
#
# COMPACT_ATOMS: atom_id res chain seq x y z
N MET A 1 12.08 18.04 14.94
CA MET A 1 12.33 16.60 15.19
C MET A 1 10.99 15.95 15.50
N LEU A 2 10.34 15.38 14.49
CA LEU A 2 9.20 14.46 14.57
C LEU A 2 9.21 13.67 13.25
N HIS A 3 9.87 12.52 13.27
CA HIS A 3 9.85 11.53 12.19
C HIS A 3 8.51 10.83 12.21
N ILE A 4 7.72 10.87 11.13
CA ILE A 4 6.54 10.01 11.03
C ILE A 4 6.47 9.35 9.64
N THR A 5 7.17 8.23 9.55
CA THR A 5 6.94 7.03 8.72
C THR A 5 5.67 6.26 9.11
N SER A 6 4.83 6.76 10.01
CA SER A 6 4.13 5.92 11.01
C SER A 6 3.41 4.71 10.43
N ALA A 7 4.04 3.54 10.57
CA ALA A 7 3.75 2.71 11.73
C ALA A 7 2.52 3.21 12.53
N ILE A 8 1.31 2.85 12.12
CA ILE A 8 0.11 3.17 12.89
C ILE A 8 0.07 2.25 14.12
N PRO A 9 -0.37 2.74 15.29
CA PRO A 9 -0.57 1.87 16.45
C PRO A 9 -1.42 0.67 16.05
N LEU A 10 -0.99 -0.52 16.46
CA LEU A 10 -1.70 -1.74 16.16
C LEU A 10 -3.10 -1.68 16.81
N PRO A 11 -4.19 -1.69 16.03
CA PRO A 11 -5.53 -1.48 16.57
C PRO A 11 -5.94 -2.65 17.47
N VAL A 12 -6.68 -2.36 18.54
CA VAL A 12 -7.26 -3.43 19.37
C VAL A 12 -8.46 -4.03 18.63
N LEU A 13 -8.42 -5.34 18.34
CA LEU A 13 -9.53 -6.04 17.67
C LEU A 13 -10.33 -6.85 18.71
N PRO A 14 -11.61 -6.52 18.95
CA PRO A 14 -12.41 -7.21 19.95
C PRO A 14 -12.83 -8.60 19.48
N GLY A 15 -12.66 -9.61 20.35
CA GLY A 15 -13.17 -10.96 20.19
C GLY A 15 -14.16 -11.32 21.30
N GLU A 16 -14.80 -12.49 21.22
CA GLU A 16 -15.73 -12.94 22.24
C GLU A 16 -14.97 -13.42 23.48
N GLY A 17 -14.87 -12.56 24.51
CA GLY A 17 -14.16 -12.86 25.75
C GLY A 17 -12.63 -12.75 25.66
N PHE A 18 -12.10 -12.08 24.64
CA PHE A 18 -10.68 -11.77 24.49
C PHE A 18 -10.48 -10.52 23.61
N HIS A 19 -9.27 -9.97 23.59
CA HIS A 19 -8.89 -8.92 22.65
C HIS A 19 -7.62 -9.32 21.91
N LEU A 20 -7.53 -8.95 20.63
CA LEU A 20 -6.25 -8.91 19.95
C LEU A 20 -5.63 -7.53 20.17
N ARG A 21 -4.42 -7.50 20.72
CA ARG A 21 -3.67 -6.25 20.95
C ARG A 21 -2.17 -6.41 20.71
N ALA A 22 -1.46 -5.29 20.66
CA ALA A 22 0.01 -5.29 20.72
C ALA A 22 0.52 -5.92 22.02
N TYR A 23 1.74 -6.45 21.96
CA TYR A 23 2.51 -6.86 23.15
C TYR A 23 2.84 -5.64 24.01
N ARG A 24 2.89 -5.86 25.32
CA ARG A 24 3.26 -4.90 26.37
C ARG A 24 4.45 -5.42 27.15
N GLU A 25 5.22 -4.55 27.79
CA GLU A 25 6.41 -4.96 28.54
C GLU A 25 6.11 -5.95 29.68
N ASP A 26 4.95 -5.83 30.31
CA ASP A 26 4.47 -6.69 31.40
C ASP A 26 3.93 -8.05 30.93
N ASP A 27 3.76 -8.26 29.62
CA ASP A 27 3.33 -9.55 29.06
C ASP A 27 4.37 -10.66 29.23
N ALA A 28 5.64 -10.32 29.50
CA ALA A 28 6.74 -11.29 29.50
C ALA A 28 6.51 -12.47 30.48
N GLU A 29 5.90 -12.21 31.65
CA GLU A 29 5.67 -13.25 32.65
C GLU A 29 4.56 -14.23 32.23
N SER A 30 3.42 -13.70 31.78
CA SER A 30 2.30 -14.51 31.30
C SER A 30 2.66 -15.25 30.01
N LEU A 31 3.37 -14.59 29.09
CA LEU A 31 3.94 -15.20 27.89
C LEU A 31 4.83 -16.39 28.24
N GLN A 32 5.85 -16.20 29.10
CA GLN A 32 6.78 -17.25 29.48
C GLN A 32 6.06 -18.44 30.10
N ARG A 33 5.16 -18.18 31.06
CA ARG A 33 4.40 -19.20 31.76
C ARG A 33 3.53 -20.03 30.81
N ASN A 34 2.84 -19.37 29.89
CA ASN A 34 1.83 -19.99 29.03
C ASN A 34 2.43 -20.64 27.77
N ILE A 35 3.56 -20.13 27.25
CA ILE A 35 4.22 -20.68 26.06
C ILE A 35 5.21 -21.82 26.39
N ASN A 36 5.72 -21.89 27.63
CA ASN A 36 6.70 -22.90 28.07
C ASN A 36 6.05 -24.29 28.30
N ASP A 37 5.44 -24.84 27.26
CA ASP A 37 4.78 -26.14 27.27
C ASP A 37 5.28 -26.99 26.08
N THR A 38 5.64 -28.25 26.34
CA THR A 38 6.18 -29.16 25.31
C THR A 38 5.21 -29.39 24.16
N ARG A 39 3.89 -29.30 24.40
CA ARG A 39 2.87 -29.45 23.36
C ARG A 39 2.84 -28.25 22.42
N VAL A 40 3.06 -27.04 22.96
CA VAL A 40 3.15 -25.80 22.17
C VAL A 40 4.44 -25.80 21.35
N ALA A 41 5.58 -26.09 21.99
CA ALA A 41 6.88 -26.12 21.32
C ALA A 41 7.00 -27.20 20.23
N ARG A 42 6.24 -28.30 20.36
CA ARG A 42 6.17 -29.34 19.33
C ARG A 42 5.37 -28.89 18.10
N ASP A 43 4.22 -28.26 18.33
CA ASP A 43 3.23 -28.01 17.29
C ASP A 43 3.49 -26.68 16.54
N VAL A 44 4.30 -25.77 17.10
CA VAL A 44 4.66 -24.48 16.51
C VAL A 44 6.16 -24.41 16.21
N SER A 45 6.51 -24.08 14.97
CA SER A 45 7.91 -23.99 14.55
C SER A 45 8.67 -22.87 15.28
N ASN A 46 9.94 -23.14 15.60
CA ASN A 46 10.91 -22.17 16.13
C ASN A 46 10.64 -21.61 17.54
N ILE A 47 9.86 -22.30 18.38
CA ILE A 47 9.78 -21.99 19.82
C ILE A 47 10.89 -22.76 20.56
N PRO A 48 11.86 -22.09 21.21
CA PRO A 48 12.87 -22.77 22.01
C PRO A 48 12.23 -23.42 23.24
N PHE A 49 12.71 -24.62 23.60
CA PHE A 49 12.27 -25.32 24.80
C PHE A 49 13.48 -25.78 25.64
N PRO A 50 13.51 -25.51 26.96
CA PRO A 50 12.54 -24.73 27.72
C PRO A 50 12.51 -23.25 27.29
N TYR A 51 11.32 -22.64 27.34
CA TYR A 51 11.15 -21.22 27.01
C TYR A 51 11.43 -20.39 28.28
N THR A 52 12.55 -19.69 28.29
CA THR A 52 13.04 -18.94 29.46
C THR A 52 12.42 -17.53 29.53
N MET A 53 12.57 -16.87 30.67
CA MET A 53 12.17 -15.47 30.84
C MET A 53 12.98 -14.53 29.93
N GLU A 54 14.22 -14.88 29.61
CA GLU A 54 15.04 -14.14 28.67
C GLU A 54 14.45 -14.19 27.26
N HIS A 55 14.00 -15.37 26.80
CA HIS A 55 13.30 -15.49 25.53
C HIS A 55 12.04 -14.63 25.49
N ALA A 56 11.22 -14.65 26.55
CA ALA A 56 9.99 -13.86 26.62
C ALA A 56 10.24 -12.36 26.53
N ARG A 57 11.20 -11.84 27.33
CA ARG A 57 11.57 -10.43 27.30
C ARG A 57 12.18 -10.02 25.95
N ALA A 58 12.99 -10.87 25.36
CA ALA A 58 13.55 -10.62 24.03
C ALA A 58 12.44 -10.56 22.97
N TRP A 59 11.46 -11.47 23.04
CA TRP A 59 10.33 -11.50 22.13
C TRP A 59 9.47 -10.23 22.22
N VAL A 60 9.06 -9.85 23.43
CA VAL A 60 8.25 -8.63 23.67
C VAL A 60 8.96 -7.37 23.13
N ARG A 61 10.29 -7.30 23.25
CA ARG A 61 11.07 -6.18 22.70
C ARG A 61 11.18 -6.18 21.16
N LEU A 62 11.08 -7.35 20.53
CA LEU A 62 11.19 -7.50 19.08
C LEU A 62 9.86 -7.27 18.37
N THR A 63 8.74 -7.48 19.06
CA THR A 63 7.41 -7.25 18.49
C THR A 63 7.10 -5.77 18.38
N ALA A 64 6.77 -5.32 17.17
CA ALA A 64 6.34 -3.95 16.96
C ALA A 64 4.90 -3.74 17.47
N ASP A 65 4.69 -2.64 18.20
CA ASP A 65 3.39 -2.14 18.61
C ASP A 65 2.71 -1.31 17.52
N THR A 66 3.38 -1.16 16.39
CA THR A 66 2.95 -0.39 15.24
C THR A 66 3.06 -1.23 13.97
N VAL A 67 2.19 -0.94 13.02
CA VAL A 67 2.12 -1.65 11.74
C VAL A 67 2.21 -0.67 10.58
N SER A 68 2.94 -1.05 9.54
CA SER A 68 3.03 -0.28 8.30
C SER A 68 2.93 -1.21 7.10
N PRO A 69 2.70 -0.69 5.88
CA PRO A 69 2.73 -1.52 4.67
C PRO A 69 4.12 -2.06 4.30
N GLN A 70 5.16 -1.80 5.11
CA GLN A 70 6.51 -2.39 5.00
C GLN A 70 6.80 -3.36 6.13
N SER A 71 5.87 -3.52 7.07
CA SER A 71 5.96 -4.56 8.08
C SER A 71 6.08 -5.90 7.37
N THR A 72 7.19 -6.58 7.59
CA THR A 72 7.41 -7.97 7.17
C THR A 72 6.75 -8.95 8.14
N ARG A 73 6.31 -8.43 9.29
CA ARG A 73 5.69 -9.15 10.40
C ARG A 73 4.72 -8.26 11.17
N VAL A 74 3.60 -8.82 11.63
CA VAL A 74 2.63 -8.18 12.52
C VAL A 74 2.17 -9.20 13.56
N ASP A 75 2.36 -8.90 14.84
CA ASP A 75 2.07 -9.82 15.95
C ASP A 75 0.96 -9.28 16.84
N TYR A 76 -0.06 -10.10 17.08
CA TYR A 76 -1.09 -9.83 18.07
C TYR A 76 -0.97 -10.81 19.24
N VAL A 77 -1.10 -10.28 20.45
CA VAL A 77 -1.42 -11.04 21.65
C VAL A 77 -2.90 -11.39 21.61
N ILE A 78 -3.23 -12.64 21.95
CA ILE A 78 -4.58 -13.02 22.36
C ILE A 78 -4.67 -12.75 23.87
N ASP A 79 -5.24 -11.62 24.23
CA ASP A 79 -5.38 -11.18 25.62
C ASP A 79 -6.71 -11.69 26.20
N VAL A 80 -6.62 -12.53 27.24
CA VAL A 80 -7.75 -12.95 28.06
C VAL A 80 -7.51 -12.44 29.47
N ASP A 81 -8.36 -11.52 29.95
CA ASP A 81 -8.32 -10.96 31.30
C ASP A 81 -6.95 -10.35 31.72
N GLY A 82 -6.21 -9.78 30.77
CA GLY A 82 -4.90 -9.16 30.97
C GLY A 82 -3.72 -10.12 30.77
N GLU A 83 -3.97 -11.39 30.48
CA GLU A 83 -2.95 -12.43 30.36
C GLU A 83 -2.73 -12.84 28.88
N VAL A 84 -1.48 -13.13 28.52
CA VAL A 84 -1.14 -13.69 27.19
C VAL A 84 -1.62 -15.13 27.10
N ALA A 85 -2.83 -15.33 26.58
CA ALA A 85 -3.39 -16.67 26.35
C ALA A 85 -2.81 -17.35 25.09
N GLY A 86 -2.24 -16.56 24.17
CA GLY A 86 -1.66 -17.01 22.92
C GLY A 86 -1.26 -15.85 22.03
N SER A 87 -0.96 -16.16 20.76
CA SER A 87 -0.66 -15.16 19.74
C SER A 87 -1.14 -15.59 18.36
N VAL A 88 -1.56 -14.61 17.56
CA VAL A 88 -1.76 -14.74 16.12
C VAL A 88 -0.92 -13.70 15.41
N ALA A 89 -0.28 -14.07 14.31
CA ALA A 89 0.63 -13.17 13.62
C ALA A 89 0.59 -13.37 12.11
N PHE A 90 0.82 -12.28 11.37
CA PHE A 90 1.32 -12.34 10.02
C PHE A 90 2.84 -12.38 10.05
N ILE A 91 3.43 -13.34 9.35
CA ILE A 91 4.87 -13.49 9.15
C ILE A 91 5.15 -13.57 7.64
N ASN A 92 6.39 -13.30 7.23
CA ASN A 92 6.79 -13.35 5.83
C ASN A 92 5.84 -12.55 4.92
N ILE A 93 5.44 -11.35 5.37
CA ILE A 93 4.59 -10.46 4.57
C ILE A 93 5.39 -10.02 3.35
N ASP A 94 4.89 -10.37 2.17
CA ASP A 94 5.52 -10.08 0.89
C ASP A 94 4.45 -9.60 -0.11
N ARG A 95 4.54 -8.33 -0.50
CA ARG A 95 3.62 -7.66 -1.46
C ARG A 95 2.14 -7.83 -1.09
N HIS A 96 1.46 -8.81 -1.70
CA HIS A 96 0.02 -9.05 -1.57
C HIS A 96 -0.30 -10.32 -0.77
N LYS A 97 0.71 -10.97 -0.18
CA LYS A 97 0.54 -12.23 0.55
C LYS A 97 1.23 -12.21 1.91
N ALA A 98 0.69 -12.97 2.86
CA ALA A 98 1.32 -13.19 4.17
C ALA A 98 1.07 -14.60 4.68
N GLN A 99 2.03 -15.12 5.44
CA GLN A 99 1.88 -16.37 6.18
C GLN A 99 1.25 -16.09 7.54
N VAL A 100 0.36 -16.96 8.02
CA VAL A 100 -0.13 -16.90 9.41
C VAL A 100 0.64 -17.81 10.34
N SER A 101 0.82 -17.36 11.57
CA SER A 101 1.26 -18.17 12.71
C SER A 101 0.27 -18.03 13.84
N VAL A 102 -0.03 -19.12 14.54
CA VAL A 102 -0.95 -19.14 15.67
C VAL A 102 -0.48 -20.12 16.73
N TRP A 103 -0.54 -19.69 17.98
CA TRP A 103 -0.39 -20.57 19.13
C TRP A 103 -1.32 -20.12 20.25
N VAL A 104 -1.84 -21.09 21.01
CA VAL A 104 -2.69 -20.84 22.18
C VAL A 104 -2.23 -21.79 23.28
N ALA A 105 -2.13 -21.29 24.51
CA ALA A 105 -1.70 -22.11 25.63
C ALA A 105 -2.77 -23.16 26.02
N PRO A 106 -2.34 -24.34 26.53
CA PRO A 106 -3.27 -25.44 26.83
C PRO A 106 -4.41 -25.09 27.78
N ALA A 107 -4.20 -24.18 28.74
CA ALA A 107 -5.22 -23.70 29.68
C ALA A 107 -6.42 -23.01 28.99
N TYR A 108 -6.23 -22.56 27.76
CA TYR A 108 -7.20 -21.81 26.96
C TYR A 108 -7.75 -22.61 25.76
N TRP A 109 -7.36 -23.88 25.60
CA TRP A 109 -7.86 -24.73 24.54
C TRP A 109 -9.36 -25.04 24.70
N ARG A 110 -9.98 -25.46 23.58
CA ARG A 110 -11.42 -25.83 23.50
C ARG A 110 -12.40 -24.70 23.79
N ARG A 111 -11.93 -23.45 23.80
CA ARG A 111 -12.76 -22.23 23.94
C ARG A 111 -13.06 -21.51 22.62
N GLY A 112 -12.60 -22.05 21.49
CA GLY A 112 -12.77 -21.41 20.16
C GLY A 112 -11.84 -20.22 19.87
N LEU A 113 -11.04 -19.77 20.86
CA LEU A 113 -10.16 -18.60 20.77
C LEU A 113 -9.29 -18.57 19.50
N ALA A 114 -8.59 -19.67 19.20
CA ALA A 114 -7.70 -19.73 18.02
C ALA A 114 -8.44 -19.47 16.70
N ILE A 115 -9.67 -20.00 16.55
CA ILE A 115 -10.48 -19.82 15.32
C ILE A 115 -10.93 -18.37 15.23
N GLN A 116 -11.46 -17.80 16.32
CA GLN A 116 -11.93 -16.42 16.33
C GLN A 116 -10.78 -15.44 16.10
N ALA A 117 -9.65 -15.61 16.80
CA ALA A 117 -8.46 -14.79 16.64
C ALA A 117 -7.91 -14.84 15.21
N LEU A 118 -7.86 -16.03 14.60
CA LEU A 118 -7.40 -16.18 13.22
C LEU A 118 -8.35 -15.49 12.22
N LYS A 119 -9.66 -15.57 12.43
CA LYS A 119 -10.65 -14.85 11.59
C LYS A 119 -10.50 -13.34 11.67
N LEU A 120 -10.34 -12.79 12.89
CA LEU A 120 -10.09 -11.36 13.10
C LEU A 120 -8.78 -10.92 12.42
N LEU A 121 -7.70 -11.72 12.55
CA LEU A 121 -6.44 -11.44 11.89
C LEU A 121 -6.58 -11.45 10.36
N VAL A 122 -7.27 -12.44 9.79
CA VAL A 122 -7.54 -12.54 8.35
C VAL A 122 -8.29 -11.31 7.84
N GLN A 123 -9.34 -10.90 8.56
CA GLN A 123 -10.10 -9.70 8.22
C GLN A 123 -9.20 -8.45 8.22
N PHE A 124 -8.43 -8.25 9.29
CA PHE A 124 -7.44 -7.15 9.37
C PHE A 124 -6.42 -7.20 8.22
N GLY A 125 -5.95 -8.40 7.84
CA GLY A 125 -5.04 -8.57 6.71
C GLY A 125 -5.64 -8.13 5.38
N PHE A 126 -6.90 -8.46 5.10
CA PHE A 126 -7.56 -8.06 3.86
C PHE A 126 -7.96 -6.58 3.85
N GLU A 127 -8.46 -6.06 4.97
CA GLU A 127 -9.04 -4.71 5.06
C GLU A 127 -7.98 -3.63 5.31
N THR A 128 -7.03 -3.88 6.22
CA THR A 128 -6.06 -2.87 6.64
C THR A 128 -4.72 -3.02 5.93
N LEU A 129 -4.23 -4.25 5.74
CA LEU A 129 -2.95 -4.49 5.07
C LEU A 129 -3.09 -4.61 3.54
N GLY A 130 -4.32 -4.76 3.04
CA GLY A 130 -4.59 -4.94 1.61
C GLY A 130 -3.99 -6.22 1.06
N LEU A 131 -3.91 -7.28 1.88
CA LEU A 131 -3.52 -8.60 1.43
C LEU A 131 -4.60 -9.15 0.50
N VAL A 132 -4.17 -9.95 -0.47
CA VAL A 132 -5.04 -10.71 -1.37
C VAL A 132 -5.00 -12.19 -1.01
N ARG A 133 -3.87 -12.67 -0.46
CA ARG A 133 -3.69 -14.07 -0.13
C ARG A 133 -3.09 -14.24 1.25
N ILE A 134 -3.69 -15.08 2.07
CA ILE A 134 -3.19 -15.42 3.39
C ILE A 134 -3.01 -16.92 3.42
N PHE A 135 -1.84 -17.41 3.82
CA PHE A 135 -1.51 -18.83 3.76
C PHE A 135 -0.91 -19.36 5.04
N ALA A 136 -0.93 -20.68 5.21
CA ALA A 136 -0.39 -21.38 6.36
C ALA A 136 0.34 -22.65 5.93
N TYR A 137 1.42 -22.97 6.62
CA TYR A 137 2.08 -24.28 6.56
C TYR A 137 1.94 -24.97 7.90
N HIS A 138 1.72 -26.27 7.89
CA HIS A 138 1.90 -27.11 9.07
C HIS A 138 2.36 -28.51 8.69
N TYR A 139 3.04 -29.19 9.61
CA TYR A 139 3.43 -30.60 9.42
C TYR A 139 2.23 -31.47 9.07
N THR A 140 2.41 -32.42 8.16
CA THR A 140 1.33 -33.30 7.69
C THR A 140 0.67 -34.07 8.83
N GLU A 141 1.42 -34.37 9.91
CA GLU A 141 0.95 -35.08 11.11
C GLU A 141 0.18 -34.17 12.09
N ASN A 142 0.20 -32.84 11.92
CA ASN A 142 -0.49 -31.91 12.82
C ASN A 142 -1.98 -31.75 12.43
N HIS A 143 -2.78 -32.77 12.72
CA HIS A 143 -4.21 -32.79 12.43
C HIS A 143 -5.02 -31.70 13.16
N LYS A 144 -4.50 -31.17 14.28
CA LYS A 144 -5.18 -30.09 15.02
C LYS A 144 -5.16 -28.78 14.23
N THR A 145 -4.01 -28.43 13.65
CA THR A 145 -3.87 -27.21 12.84
C THR A 145 -4.71 -27.30 11.56
N ARG A 146 -4.81 -28.50 10.96
CA ARG A 146 -5.73 -28.74 9.84
C ARG A 146 -7.17 -28.34 10.19
N GLY A 147 -7.73 -28.91 11.27
CA GLY A 147 -9.11 -28.62 11.66
C GLY A 147 -9.33 -27.16 12.10
N LEU A 148 -8.30 -26.49 12.61
CA LEU A 148 -8.31 -25.05 12.89
C LEU A 148 -8.43 -24.22 11.61
N LEU A 149 -7.58 -24.49 10.61
CA LEU A 149 -7.52 -23.76 9.35
C LEU A 149 -8.81 -23.92 8.53
N GLU A 150 -9.31 -25.16 8.39
CA GLU A 150 -10.56 -25.44 7.67
C GLU A 150 -11.76 -24.69 8.32
N LYS A 151 -11.86 -24.69 9.66
CA LYS A 151 -12.92 -23.95 10.38
C LYS A 151 -12.76 -22.42 10.32
N ALA A 152 -11.54 -21.94 10.12
CA ALA A 152 -11.24 -20.54 9.89
C ALA A 152 -11.50 -20.11 8.43
N GLY A 153 -11.83 -21.05 7.54
CA GLY A 153 -12.18 -20.77 6.13
C GLY A 153 -11.02 -20.93 5.15
N PHE A 154 -9.91 -21.53 5.56
CA PHE A 154 -8.80 -21.84 4.64
C PHE A 154 -9.10 -23.11 3.84
N THR A 155 -8.65 -23.10 2.58
CA THR A 155 -8.75 -24.22 1.64
C THR A 155 -7.40 -24.93 1.55
N PHE A 156 -7.43 -26.27 1.55
CA PHE A 156 -6.25 -27.10 1.29
C PHE A 156 -5.86 -26.99 -0.18
N GLU A 157 -4.58 -26.73 -0.46
CA GLU A 157 -4.09 -26.57 -1.83
C GLU A 157 -3.02 -27.60 -2.23
N GLY A 158 -2.34 -28.23 -1.26
CA GLY A 158 -1.36 -29.27 -1.59
C GLY A 158 -0.45 -29.67 -0.45
N VAL A 159 0.42 -30.64 -0.74
CA VAL A 159 1.51 -31.07 0.15
C VAL A 159 2.82 -30.60 -0.47
N HIS A 160 3.63 -29.90 0.31
CA HIS A 160 5.01 -29.60 -0.03
C HIS A 160 5.91 -30.67 0.58
N GLU A 161 6.50 -31.50 -0.27
CA GLU A 161 7.41 -32.55 0.17
C GLU A 161 8.71 -31.95 0.71
N LYS A 162 9.13 -32.43 1.89
CA LYS A 162 10.44 -32.09 2.51
C LYS A 162 10.69 -30.59 2.69
N GLU A 163 9.62 -29.80 2.85
CA GLU A 163 9.68 -28.34 3.06
C GLU A 163 10.50 -27.97 4.32
N TRP A 164 10.41 -28.77 5.38
CA TRP A 164 11.02 -28.44 6.67
C TRP A 164 12.17 -29.37 7.03
N LEU A 165 13.26 -28.77 7.50
CA LEU A 165 14.40 -29.48 8.08
C LEU A 165 14.42 -29.27 9.60
N LYS A 166 14.46 -30.37 10.37
CA LYS A 166 14.71 -30.33 11.82
C LYS A 166 15.83 -31.30 12.19
N ILE A 167 16.70 -30.86 13.10
CA ILE A 167 17.69 -31.72 13.73
C ILE A 167 17.08 -32.28 15.02
N ILE A 168 16.86 -33.59 15.07
CA ILE A 168 16.29 -34.28 16.23
C ILE A 168 17.31 -35.31 16.70
N GLY A 169 17.84 -35.15 17.91
CA GLY A 169 18.85 -36.07 18.46
C GLY A 169 20.17 -36.12 17.68
N GLY A 170 20.50 -35.05 16.93
CA GLY A 170 21.70 -34.99 16.07
C GLY A 170 21.48 -35.48 14.63
N GLU A 171 20.29 -35.99 14.31
CA GLU A 171 19.94 -36.43 12.95
C GLU A 171 19.12 -35.37 12.20
N VAL A 172 19.47 -35.14 10.94
CA VAL A 172 18.67 -34.31 10.03
C VAL A 172 17.44 -35.09 9.59
N ARG A 173 16.26 -34.57 9.90
CA ARG A 173 14.97 -35.09 9.43
C ARG A 173 14.25 -34.05 8.58
N LEU A 174 13.72 -34.51 7.46
CA LEU A 174 12.91 -33.72 6.55
C LEU A 174 11.43 -34.03 6.80
N PHE A 175 10.60 -33.00 6.79
CA PHE A 175 9.16 -33.13 7.03
C PHE A 175 8.38 -32.47 5.90
N ASP A 176 7.31 -33.14 5.51
CA ASP A 176 6.33 -32.60 4.57
C ASP A 176 5.45 -31.57 5.28
N SER A 177 4.89 -30.65 4.52
CA SER A 177 3.92 -29.69 5.04
C SER A 177 2.66 -29.63 4.20
N ASN A 178 1.51 -29.55 4.86
CA ASN A 178 0.28 -29.19 4.20
C ASN A 178 0.25 -27.68 3.98
N TYR A 179 -0.13 -27.28 2.78
CA TYR A 179 -0.32 -25.90 2.40
C TYR A 179 -1.81 -25.57 2.32
N TYR A 180 -2.19 -24.54 3.07
CA TYR A 180 -3.54 -24.01 3.12
C TYR A 180 -3.52 -22.53 2.77
N SER A 181 -4.55 -22.04 2.10
CA SER A 181 -4.71 -20.62 1.87
C SER A 181 -6.16 -20.16 2.00
N ILE A 182 -6.33 -18.89 2.30
CA ILE A 182 -7.56 -18.15 2.08
C ILE A 182 -7.21 -16.98 1.16
N VAL A 183 -7.97 -16.86 0.08
CA VAL A 183 -7.81 -15.80 -0.91
C VAL A 183 -8.99 -14.86 -0.75
N ARG A 184 -8.71 -13.55 -0.75
CA ARG A 184 -9.76 -12.53 -0.77
C ARG A 184 -10.62 -12.78 -2.00
N ASP A 185 -11.91 -13.02 -1.78
CA ASP A 185 -12.86 -13.19 -2.86
C ASP A 185 -12.99 -11.86 -3.61
N MET A 186 -12.39 -11.81 -4.80
CA MET A 186 -12.53 -10.72 -5.76
C MET A 186 -13.45 -11.14 -6.92
N SER A 187 -14.07 -12.33 -6.86
CA SER A 187 -14.77 -12.94 -8.00
C SER A 187 -16.09 -12.26 -8.37
N SER A 188 -16.58 -11.33 -7.53
CA SER A 188 -17.61 -10.38 -7.93
C SER A 188 -17.41 -9.04 -7.24
N VAL A 189 -17.33 -7.98 -8.04
CA VAL A 189 -17.43 -6.60 -7.54
C VAL A 189 -18.90 -6.37 -7.17
N LYS A 190 -19.18 -5.98 -5.91
CA LYS A 190 -20.56 -5.76 -5.44
C LYS A 190 -20.84 -4.30 -5.17
N ILE A 191 -19.88 -3.55 -4.64
CA ILE A 191 -20.06 -2.14 -4.31
C ILE A 191 -19.09 -1.30 -5.15
N VAL A 192 -19.63 -0.45 -6.02
CA VAL A 192 -18.87 0.41 -6.91
C VAL A 192 -19.07 1.88 -6.56
N ALA A 193 -17.96 2.61 -6.45
CA ALA A 193 -17.98 4.05 -6.31
C ALA A 193 -17.57 4.73 -7.60
N ILE A 194 -18.34 5.70 -8.09
CA ILE A 194 -18.04 6.40 -9.34
C ILE A 194 -17.66 7.85 -9.07
N THR A 195 -16.52 8.27 -9.61
CA THR A 195 -16.16 9.69 -9.76
C THR A 195 -16.26 10.06 -11.23
N ALA A 196 -17.03 11.09 -11.56
CA ALA A 196 -17.16 11.58 -12.93
C ALA A 196 -16.55 12.97 -13.08
N ALA A 197 -15.91 13.24 -14.23
CA ALA A 197 -15.48 14.59 -14.58
C ALA A 197 -16.70 15.52 -14.75
N ALA A 198 -16.59 16.76 -14.28
CA ALA A 198 -17.64 17.76 -14.32
C ALA A 198 -17.17 19.06 -14.98
N GLY A 199 -18.10 19.78 -15.64
CA GLY A 199 -17.87 21.03 -16.38
C GLY A 199 -18.33 20.96 -17.84
N ASP A 200 -18.56 22.11 -18.48
CA ASP A 200 -19.18 22.19 -19.82
C ASP A 200 -18.42 21.40 -20.90
N GLN A 201 -17.09 21.35 -20.81
CA GLN A 201 -16.21 20.58 -21.70
C GLN A 201 -16.36 19.04 -21.56
N TYR A 202 -17.07 18.57 -20.54
CA TYR A 202 -17.31 17.16 -20.23
C TYR A 202 -18.77 16.73 -20.45
N GLY A 203 -19.53 17.42 -21.30
CA GLY A 203 -20.94 17.08 -21.58
C GLY A 203 -21.19 15.62 -22.02
N HIS A 204 -20.15 14.93 -22.53
CA HIS A 204 -20.19 13.51 -22.90
C HIS A 204 -20.05 12.54 -21.70
N VAL A 205 -19.62 13.02 -20.53
CA VAL A 205 -19.39 12.18 -19.33
C VAL A 205 -20.69 11.83 -18.63
N ALA A 206 -21.67 12.74 -18.60
CA ALA A 206 -22.95 12.47 -17.93
C ALA A 206 -23.73 11.29 -18.56
N PRO A 207 -23.86 11.17 -19.90
CA PRO A 207 -24.44 9.98 -20.51
C PRO A 207 -23.64 8.69 -20.22
N LEU A 208 -22.31 8.78 -20.19
CA LEU A 208 -21.44 7.64 -19.87
C LEU A 208 -21.63 7.18 -18.41
N LEU A 209 -21.72 8.12 -17.47
CA LEU A 209 -22.00 7.85 -16.07
C LEU A 209 -23.30 7.06 -15.92
N GLU A 210 -24.38 7.53 -16.56
CA GLU A 210 -25.67 6.85 -16.50
C GLU A 210 -25.60 5.45 -17.12
N ALA A 211 -24.92 5.30 -18.26
CA ALA A 211 -24.75 4.01 -18.91
C ALA A 211 -23.94 3.00 -18.06
N VAL A 212 -22.82 3.44 -17.46
CA VAL A 212 -21.99 2.61 -16.57
C VAL A 212 -22.81 2.20 -15.33
N ARG A 213 -23.45 3.18 -14.68
CA ARG A 213 -24.26 2.96 -13.49
C ARG A 213 -25.38 1.95 -13.75
N SER A 214 -26.18 2.18 -14.79
CA SER A 214 -27.30 1.32 -15.14
C SER A 214 -26.87 -0.13 -15.39
N LYS A 215 -25.78 -0.34 -16.14
CA LYS A 215 -25.28 -1.69 -16.44
C LYS A 215 -24.76 -2.41 -15.19
N LEU A 216 -24.07 -1.71 -14.30
CA LEU A 216 -23.59 -2.28 -13.04
C LEU A 216 -24.76 -2.63 -12.09
N GLU A 217 -25.76 -1.75 -11.99
CA GLU A 217 -26.96 -2.00 -11.17
C GLU A 217 -27.79 -3.18 -11.70
N VAL A 218 -27.96 -3.30 -13.03
CA VAL A 218 -28.62 -4.47 -13.66
C VAL A 218 -27.88 -5.77 -13.37
N ALA A 219 -26.55 -5.72 -13.23
CA ALA A 219 -25.74 -6.86 -12.85
C ALA A 219 -25.71 -7.13 -11.33
N GLY A 220 -26.46 -6.38 -10.53
CA GLY A 220 -26.58 -6.57 -9.09
C GLY A 220 -25.51 -5.86 -8.25
N CYS A 221 -24.79 -4.89 -8.81
CA CYS A 221 -23.90 -4.03 -8.04
C CYS A 221 -24.67 -2.89 -7.36
N GLU A 222 -24.29 -2.54 -6.14
CA GLU A 222 -24.67 -1.28 -5.50
C GLU A 222 -23.71 -0.19 -5.96
N VAL A 223 -24.26 0.87 -6.58
CA VAL A 223 -23.46 1.93 -7.19
C VAL A 223 -23.72 3.27 -6.50
N PHE A 224 -22.64 3.91 -6.06
CA PHE A 224 -22.68 5.21 -5.39
C PHE A 224 -21.83 6.22 -6.16
N LEU A 225 -22.25 7.48 -6.16
CA LEU A 225 -21.31 8.55 -6.51
C LEU A 225 -20.30 8.69 -5.37
N ALA A 226 -19.04 8.88 -5.73
CA ALA A 226 -17.96 8.90 -4.74
C ALA A 226 -18.20 9.99 -3.68
N ASP A 227 -18.77 11.14 -4.07
CA ASP A 227 -19.12 12.27 -3.20
C ASP A 227 -20.25 11.96 -2.21
N ASP A 228 -21.12 10.99 -2.51
CA ASP A 228 -22.26 10.62 -1.66
C ASP A 228 -21.93 9.50 -0.66
N LEU A 229 -20.77 8.86 -0.81
CA LEU A 229 -20.32 7.80 0.09
C LEU A 229 -20.14 8.28 1.52
N ARG A 230 -20.56 7.44 2.46
CA ARG A 230 -20.31 7.62 3.89
C ARG A 230 -19.37 6.50 4.35
N ASP A 231 -19.96 5.42 4.84
CA ASP A 231 -19.26 4.32 5.51
C ASP A 231 -19.30 3.01 4.71
N GLU A 232 -19.87 3.03 3.50
CA GLU A 232 -19.99 1.84 2.67
C GLU A 232 -18.61 1.27 2.30
N ARG A 233 -18.51 -0.06 2.34
CA ARG A 233 -17.31 -0.79 1.92
C ARG A 233 -17.28 -0.89 0.40
N VAL A 234 -16.46 -0.08 -0.23
CA VAL A 234 -16.30 -0.08 -1.69
C VAL A 234 -15.36 -1.21 -2.13
N ASP A 235 -15.77 -1.99 -3.13
CA ASP A 235 -14.93 -3.03 -3.72
C ASP A 235 -14.07 -2.49 -4.88
N LEU A 236 -14.62 -1.54 -5.65
CA LEU A 236 -13.95 -0.90 -6.78
C LEU A 236 -14.37 0.56 -6.91
N ALA A 237 -13.40 1.45 -7.09
CA ALA A 237 -13.66 2.81 -7.54
C ALA A 237 -13.53 2.89 -9.06
N VAL A 238 -14.44 3.59 -9.73
CA VAL A 238 -14.44 3.82 -11.17
C VAL A 238 -14.32 5.31 -11.43
N SER A 239 -13.28 5.71 -12.17
CA SER A 239 -13.09 7.08 -12.63
C SER A 239 -13.57 7.21 -14.07
N LEU A 240 -14.55 8.09 -14.31
CA LEU A 240 -15.05 8.42 -15.65
C LEU A 240 -14.50 9.77 -16.11
N GLY A 241 -13.50 9.74 -16.99
CA GLY A 241 -12.82 10.95 -17.47
C GLY A 241 -11.37 10.69 -17.82
N GLY A 242 -10.56 11.75 -17.87
CA GLY A 242 -9.12 11.64 -18.15
C GLY A 242 -8.26 11.41 -16.90
N ASP A 243 -6.95 11.51 -17.09
CA ASP A 243 -5.93 11.29 -16.03
C ASP A 243 -6.18 12.14 -14.77
N GLY A 244 -6.64 13.38 -14.91
CA GLY A 244 -6.95 14.25 -13.76
C GLY A 244 -8.10 13.73 -12.88
N THR A 245 -9.16 13.18 -13.49
CA THR A 245 -10.27 12.55 -12.74
C THR A 245 -9.80 11.26 -12.08
N MET A 246 -8.93 10.51 -12.77
CA MET A 246 -8.33 9.29 -12.22
C MET A 246 -7.51 9.59 -10.97
N MET A 247 -6.72 10.67 -10.97
CA MET A 247 -5.92 11.08 -9.81
C MET A 247 -6.78 11.52 -8.64
N LYS A 248 -7.82 12.33 -8.89
CA LYS A 248 -8.78 12.70 -7.85
C LYS A 248 -9.43 11.47 -7.21
N THR A 249 -9.79 10.48 -8.03
CA THR A 249 -10.44 9.25 -7.57
C THR A 249 -9.48 8.39 -6.74
N VAL A 250 -8.28 8.09 -7.26
CA VAL A 250 -7.34 7.22 -6.56
C VAL A 250 -6.85 7.85 -5.25
N SER A 251 -6.69 9.17 -5.20
CA SER A 251 -6.33 9.88 -3.97
C SER A 251 -7.46 9.84 -2.94
N ARG A 252 -8.73 9.98 -3.35
CA ARG A 252 -9.90 9.87 -2.46
C ARG A 252 -10.00 8.49 -1.80
N PHE A 253 -9.67 7.44 -2.53
CA PHE A 253 -9.74 6.05 -2.05
C PHE A 253 -8.42 5.53 -1.48
N SER A 254 -7.39 6.37 -1.45
CA SER A 254 -6.09 5.97 -0.92
C SER A 254 -6.20 5.55 0.55
N GLY A 255 -5.49 4.49 0.89
CA GLY A 255 -5.50 3.92 2.24
C GLY A 255 -6.72 3.09 2.62
N ARG A 256 -7.77 3.06 1.79
CA ARG A 256 -8.98 2.25 2.01
C ARG A 256 -8.88 0.83 1.42
N GLY A 257 -7.75 0.51 0.77
CA GLY A 257 -7.58 -0.78 0.09
C GLY A 257 -8.48 -0.96 -1.14
N VAL A 258 -9.02 0.14 -1.68
CA VAL A 258 -9.95 0.13 -2.82
C VAL A 258 -9.17 0.40 -4.12
N PRO A 259 -9.13 -0.56 -5.07
CA PRO A 259 -8.53 -0.31 -6.37
C PRO A 259 -9.38 0.65 -7.20
N THR A 260 -8.73 1.45 -8.05
CA THR A 260 -9.39 2.40 -8.95
C THR A 260 -9.21 2.00 -10.40
N LEU A 261 -10.28 1.85 -11.16
CA LEU A 261 -10.30 1.61 -12.60
C LEU A 261 -10.65 2.91 -13.33
N GLY A 262 -9.85 3.32 -14.31
CA GLY A 262 -10.15 4.49 -15.15
C GLY A 262 -10.83 4.09 -16.45
N ILE A 263 -12.01 4.64 -16.74
CA ILE A 263 -12.66 4.58 -18.05
C ILE A 263 -12.53 5.95 -18.69
N ASN A 264 -11.83 5.98 -19.82
CA ASN A 264 -11.63 7.18 -20.58
C ASN A 264 -12.94 7.60 -21.26
N ALA A 265 -13.33 8.85 -21.03
CA ALA A 265 -14.50 9.45 -21.66
C ALA A 265 -14.14 10.33 -22.88
N GLY A 266 -12.84 10.52 -23.18
CA GLY A 266 -12.35 11.39 -24.26
C GLY A 266 -11.03 10.92 -24.89
N GLY A 267 -10.11 11.84 -25.20
CA GLY A 267 -8.82 11.53 -25.85
C GLY A 267 -7.89 10.64 -25.00
N VAL A 268 -6.95 9.92 -25.63
CA VAL A 268 -6.08 8.90 -24.99
C VAL A 268 -5.41 9.43 -23.71
N GLY A 269 -5.63 8.77 -22.57
CA GLY A 269 -5.00 9.02 -21.26
C GLY A 269 -3.87 8.03 -20.95
N PHE A 270 -2.96 8.36 -20.02
CA PHE A 270 -1.91 7.43 -19.56
C PHE A 270 -2.38 6.48 -18.45
N LEU A 271 -3.42 6.86 -17.71
CA LEU A 271 -3.82 6.22 -16.46
C LEU A 271 -5.20 5.54 -16.55
N THR A 272 -5.92 5.76 -17.64
CA THR A 272 -7.19 5.10 -17.93
C THR A 272 -6.95 3.74 -18.59
N SER A 273 -7.64 2.71 -18.11
CA SER A 273 -7.48 1.30 -18.52
C SER A 273 -8.56 0.82 -19.47
N ALA A 274 -9.49 1.68 -19.88
CA ALA A 274 -10.60 1.32 -20.74
C ALA A 274 -11.07 2.52 -21.55
N GLU A 275 -11.62 2.27 -22.74
CA GLU A 275 -12.30 3.29 -23.54
C GLU A 275 -13.82 3.13 -23.41
N SER A 276 -14.54 4.25 -23.49
CA SER A 276 -16.01 4.23 -23.47
C SER A 276 -16.64 3.45 -24.63
N SER A 277 -15.90 3.21 -25.71
CA SER A 277 -16.29 2.39 -26.86
C SER A 277 -16.44 0.90 -26.54
N GLU A 278 -15.78 0.42 -25.48
CA GLU A 278 -15.75 -0.99 -25.06
C GLU A 278 -16.55 -1.24 -23.78
N LEU A 279 -17.47 -0.32 -23.45
CA LEU A 279 -18.15 -0.27 -22.15
C LEU A 279 -18.78 -1.61 -21.72
N ASP A 280 -19.40 -2.35 -22.63
CA ASP A 280 -20.02 -3.64 -22.33
C ASP A 280 -19.01 -4.68 -21.82
N GLN A 281 -17.87 -4.79 -22.51
CA GLN A 281 -16.80 -5.72 -22.11
C GLN A 281 -16.15 -5.29 -20.79
N VAL A 282 -15.96 -3.98 -20.62
CA VAL A 282 -15.40 -3.40 -19.40
C VAL A 282 -16.29 -3.72 -18.19
N VAL A 283 -17.59 -3.48 -18.30
CA VAL A 283 -18.55 -3.77 -17.23
C VAL A 283 -18.61 -5.27 -16.94
N GLU A 284 -18.65 -6.12 -17.96
CA GLU A 284 -18.62 -7.58 -17.77
C GLU A 284 -17.38 -8.04 -16.99
N ARG A 285 -16.20 -7.52 -17.34
CA ARG A 285 -14.96 -7.82 -16.61
C ARG A 285 -14.96 -7.29 -15.19
N ILE A 286 -15.52 -6.09 -14.95
CA ILE A 286 -15.69 -5.55 -13.59
C ILE A 286 -16.54 -6.50 -12.75
N ILE A 287 -17.70 -6.92 -13.25
CA ILE A 287 -18.65 -7.78 -12.54
C ILE A 287 -17.99 -9.11 -12.17
N ARG A 288 -17.18 -9.67 -13.07
CA ARG A 288 -16.46 -10.93 -12.85
C ARG A 288 -15.16 -10.79 -12.05
N GLY A 289 -14.76 -9.57 -11.69
CA GLY A 289 -13.48 -9.31 -11.03
C GLY A 289 -12.25 -9.57 -11.92
N GLU A 290 -12.41 -9.56 -13.24
CA GLU A 290 -11.38 -9.91 -14.22
C GLU A 290 -10.44 -8.73 -14.55
N PHE A 291 -9.82 -8.18 -13.51
CA PHE A 291 -8.80 -7.15 -13.57
C PHE A 291 -7.64 -7.44 -12.63
N SER A 292 -6.47 -6.90 -12.94
CA SER A 292 -5.31 -6.93 -12.04
C SER A 292 -5.25 -5.65 -11.22
N VAL A 293 -4.65 -5.71 -10.03
CA VAL A 293 -4.39 -4.53 -9.19
C VAL A 293 -2.91 -4.23 -9.16
N GLU A 294 -2.53 -3.10 -9.74
CA GLU A 294 -1.19 -2.54 -9.67
C GLU A 294 -1.05 -1.62 -8.46
N ARG A 295 0.06 -1.76 -7.73
CA ARG A 295 0.42 -0.89 -6.60
C ARG A 295 1.43 0.14 -7.08
N ARG A 296 1.07 1.42 -7.05
CA ARG A 296 1.92 2.52 -7.50
C ARG A 296 2.37 3.39 -6.34
N LEU A 297 3.64 3.81 -6.38
CA LEU A 297 4.24 4.69 -5.38
C LEU A 297 3.55 6.06 -5.42
N SER A 298 3.28 6.64 -4.25
CA SER A 298 2.84 8.02 -4.08
C SER A 298 3.77 8.77 -3.14
N LEU A 299 3.75 10.10 -3.24
CA LEU A 299 4.58 11.01 -2.47
C LEU A 299 3.78 11.68 -1.36
N ARG A 300 4.49 12.13 -0.35
CA ARG A 300 4.01 13.07 0.67
C ARG A 300 5.13 14.03 1.05
N PHE A 301 4.76 15.15 1.63
CA PHE A 301 5.71 16.07 2.24
C PHE A 301 5.17 16.60 3.56
N PHE A 302 6.07 17.17 4.37
CA PHE A 302 5.70 17.87 5.60
C PHE A 302 5.97 19.35 5.45
N TRP A 303 5.00 20.18 5.79
CA TRP A 303 5.12 21.64 5.73
C TRP A 303 4.40 22.28 6.90
N LYS A 304 5.09 23.17 7.63
CA LYS A 304 4.56 23.87 8.82
C LYS A 304 3.90 22.95 9.86
N GLY A 305 4.42 21.74 10.06
CA GLY A 305 3.92 20.76 11.02
C GLY A 305 2.75 19.90 10.50
N GLU A 306 2.26 20.16 9.29
CA GLU A 306 1.22 19.37 8.65
C GLU A 306 1.79 18.42 7.61
N GLN A 307 1.14 17.26 7.45
CA GLN A 307 1.46 16.30 6.39
C GLN A 307 0.53 16.52 5.20
N TYR A 308 1.11 16.54 4.00
CA TYR A 308 0.39 16.66 2.73
C TYR A 308 0.61 15.43 1.88
N GLY A 309 -0.45 14.96 1.22
CA GLY A 309 -0.45 13.78 0.36
C GLY A 309 -1.63 12.84 0.69
N PRO A 310 -1.74 11.69 0.00
CA PRO A 310 -0.82 11.18 -1.02
C PRO A 310 -0.92 11.92 -2.36
N PHE A 311 0.23 12.09 -3.03
CA PHE A 311 0.33 12.65 -4.37
C PHE A 311 0.84 11.59 -5.35
N ALA A 312 0.15 11.45 -6.49
CA ALA A 312 0.42 10.39 -7.43
C ALA A 312 1.56 10.70 -8.39
N ASN A 313 1.66 11.95 -8.84
CA ASN A 313 2.53 12.37 -9.93
C ASN A 313 3.81 13.00 -9.42
N GLU A 314 3.73 14.21 -8.86
CA GLU A 314 4.91 14.96 -8.44
C GLU A 314 4.66 15.83 -7.21
N VAL A 315 5.74 16.17 -6.51
CA VAL A 315 5.82 17.33 -5.62
C VAL A 315 6.86 18.27 -6.20
N SER A 316 6.55 19.55 -6.29
CA SER A 316 7.42 20.56 -6.90
C SER A 316 7.48 21.84 -6.08
N LEU A 317 8.62 22.50 -6.17
CA LEU A 317 8.84 23.86 -5.72
C LEU A 317 9.13 24.72 -6.94
N TRP A 318 8.41 25.83 -7.11
CA TRP A 318 8.66 26.76 -8.21
C TRP A 318 8.49 28.21 -7.76
N HIS A 319 9.19 29.12 -8.45
CA HIS A 319 9.15 30.53 -8.16
C HIS A 319 7.85 31.17 -8.69
N PRO A 320 7.07 31.90 -7.87
CA PRO A 320 5.73 32.38 -8.24
C PRO A 320 5.70 33.26 -9.50
N THR A 321 6.75 34.06 -9.73
CA THR A 321 6.89 34.92 -10.92
C THR A 321 7.81 34.34 -12.00
N ARG A 322 8.05 33.02 -12.04
CA ARG A 322 8.99 32.35 -12.97
C ARG A 322 10.40 32.98 -12.94
N GLY A 323 10.89 33.26 -11.73
CA GLY A 323 12.25 33.69 -11.48
C GLY A 323 13.16 32.50 -11.17
N ILE A 324 14.47 32.69 -11.30
CA ILE A 324 15.43 31.64 -10.93
C ILE A 324 15.43 31.46 -9.40
N ALA A 325 15.28 30.21 -8.98
CA ALA A 325 15.57 29.72 -7.63
C ALA A 325 16.73 28.73 -7.70
N THR A 326 17.53 28.66 -6.64
CA THR A 326 18.64 27.71 -6.46
C THR A 326 18.36 26.85 -5.25
N PHE A 327 18.55 25.53 -5.41
CA PHE A 327 18.28 24.52 -4.40
C PHE A 327 19.54 23.73 -4.08
N ALA A 328 19.74 23.40 -2.81
CA ALA A 328 20.53 22.24 -2.44
C ALA A 328 19.56 21.04 -2.35
N VAL A 329 19.91 19.94 -3.01
CA VAL A 329 19.09 18.73 -3.04
C VAL A 329 19.85 17.63 -2.33
N LEU A 330 19.22 17.05 -1.31
CA LEU A 330 19.80 16.00 -0.49
C LEU A 330 18.96 14.73 -0.59
N ILE A 331 19.61 13.58 -0.59
CA ILE A 331 18.98 12.26 -0.47
C ILE A 331 19.46 11.65 0.85
N ASP A 332 18.52 11.32 1.74
CA ASP A 332 18.84 10.76 3.06
C ASP A 332 19.81 11.62 3.89
N GLY A 333 19.75 12.95 3.69
CA GLY A 333 20.63 13.91 4.34
C GLY A 333 21.99 14.12 3.65
N GLU A 334 22.33 13.31 2.64
CA GLU A 334 23.56 13.46 1.87
C GLU A 334 23.35 14.37 0.66
N PRO A 335 24.20 15.39 0.43
CA PRO A 335 24.08 16.29 -0.72
C PRO A 335 24.25 15.54 -2.05
N LEU A 336 23.24 15.65 -2.92
CA LEU A 336 23.31 15.23 -4.33
C LEU A 336 23.66 16.42 -5.23
N PHE A 337 23.06 17.58 -4.96
CA PHE A 337 23.37 18.84 -5.63
C PHE A 337 23.55 19.93 -4.57
N ASP A 338 24.71 20.59 -4.56
CA ASP A 338 24.89 21.78 -3.73
C ASP A 338 24.15 22.99 -4.29
N ARG A 339 24.01 23.05 -5.63
CA ARG A 339 23.39 24.16 -6.36
C ARG A 339 22.70 23.69 -7.64
N LEU A 340 21.42 23.35 -7.52
CA LEU A 340 20.52 23.11 -8.64
C LEU A 340 19.70 24.37 -8.90
N SER A 341 19.86 25.02 -10.06
CA SER A 341 19.15 26.26 -10.39
C SER A 341 18.12 26.06 -11.49
N GLY A 342 17.01 26.79 -11.44
CA GLY A 342 15.96 26.81 -12.46
C GLY A 342 14.77 27.64 -12.01
N ASP A 343 13.66 27.62 -12.76
CA ASP A 343 12.37 28.17 -12.31
C ASP A 343 11.83 27.42 -11.09
N GLY A 344 12.36 26.22 -10.83
CA GLY A 344 11.99 25.34 -9.75
C GLY A 344 12.64 23.96 -9.84
N VAL A 345 12.17 23.05 -9.01
CA VAL A 345 12.59 21.64 -8.96
C VAL A 345 11.37 20.77 -8.65
N LEU A 346 11.31 19.58 -9.23
CA LEU A 346 10.29 18.58 -8.96
C LEU A 346 10.90 17.24 -8.56
N VAL A 347 10.11 16.48 -7.80
CA VAL A 347 10.30 15.07 -7.53
C VAL A 347 9.06 14.35 -8.03
N ALA A 348 9.20 13.54 -9.08
CA ALA A 348 8.11 12.82 -9.72
C ALA A 348 8.21 11.31 -9.48
N THR A 349 7.07 10.64 -9.34
CA THR A 349 6.97 9.18 -9.34
C THR A 349 7.09 8.62 -10.76
N ALA A 350 7.17 7.30 -10.88
CA ALA A 350 7.02 6.64 -12.19
C ALA A 350 5.69 6.99 -12.88
N THR A 351 4.60 7.13 -12.12
CA THR A 351 3.28 7.56 -12.63
C THR A 351 3.33 9.00 -13.13
N GLY A 352 3.96 9.90 -12.38
CA GLY A 352 4.12 11.31 -12.75
C GLY A 352 5.18 11.56 -13.83
N SER A 353 5.94 10.55 -14.24
CA SER A 353 7.00 10.70 -15.23
C SER A 353 6.47 11.19 -16.58
N THR A 354 5.20 10.88 -16.90
CA THR A 354 4.46 11.29 -18.10
C THR A 354 3.64 12.58 -17.92
N ALA A 355 3.63 13.15 -16.71
CA ALA A 355 2.92 14.38 -16.37
C ALA A 355 3.85 15.60 -16.48
N TYR A 356 3.95 16.44 -15.45
CA TYR A 356 4.75 17.66 -15.51
C TYR A 356 6.24 17.38 -15.75
N ASN A 357 6.75 16.25 -15.24
CA ASN A 357 8.12 15.80 -15.49
C ASN A 357 8.44 15.63 -16.99
N ALA A 358 7.52 15.07 -17.78
CA ALA A 358 7.73 14.91 -19.22
C ALA A 358 7.86 16.28 -19.92
N SER A 359 7.01 17.24 -19.55
CA SER A 359 7.10 18.62 -20.07
C SER A 359 8.38 19.33 -19.65
N ALA A 360 8.93 18.98 -18.47
CA ALA A 360 10.23 19.48 -17.99
C ALA A 360 11.44 18.72 -18.59
N GLY A 361 11.25 17.89 -19.62
CA GLY A 361 12.33 17.15 -20.28
C GLY A 361 12.87 15.96 -19.48
N GLY A 362 12.11 15.48 -18.49
CA GLY A 362 12.44 14.29 -17.71
C GLY A 362 12.23 12.98 -18.49
N PRO A 363 12.86 11.87 -18.07
CA PRO A 363 12.65 10.57 -18.69
C PRO A 363 11.23 10.04 -18.39
N ILE A 364 10.71 9.23 -19.30
CA ILE A 364 9.52 8.41 -19.08
C ILE A 364 9.92 7.13 -18.36
N ILE A 365 9.20 6.78 -17.30
CA ILE A 365 9.43 5.58 -16.48
C ILE A 365 8.18 4.69 -16.54
N THR A 366 8.36 3.38 -16.63
CA THR A 366 7.24 2.43 -16.61
C THR A 366 6.51 2.47 -15.26
N PRO A 367 5.16 2.48 -15.22
CA PRO A 367 4.39 2.80 -14.01
C PRO A 367 4.60 1.86 -12.82
N GLU A 368 5.03 0.62 -13.07
CA GLU A 368 5.27 -0.41 -12.04
C GLU A 368 6.62 -0.22 -11.34
N SER A 369 7.46 0.68 -11.87
CA SER A 369 8.73 1.03 -11.26
C SER A 369 8.50 1.78 -9.95
N SER A 370 9.30 1.43 -8.94
CA SER A 370 9.34 2.19 -7.68
C SER A 370 10.34 3.36 -7.72
N ASN A 371 10.90 3.67 -8.89
CA ASN A 371 11.80 4.79 -9.07
C ASN A 371 11.07 6.13 -9.00
N VAL A 372 11.82 7.15 -8.60
CA VAL A 372 11.43 8.56 -8.67
C VAL A 372 12.44 9.33 -9.51
N VAL A 373 12.00 10.45 -10.07
CA VAL A 373 12.82 11.39 -10.84
C VAL A 373 12.95 12.69 -10.07
N ILE A 374 14.17 13.17 -9.88
CA ILE A 374 14.45 14.54 -9.46
C ILE A 374 14.81 15.33 -10.72
N ASN A 375 14.05 16.38 -11.03
CA ASN A 375 14.26 17.17 -12.23
C ASN A 375 14.17 18.67 -11.93
N ALA A 376 15.03 19.48 -12.56
CA ALA A 376 14.94 20.93 -12.50
C ALA A 376 13.98 21.45 -13.55
N LEU A 377 13.29 22.55 -13.24
CA LEU A 377 12.41 23.25 -14.17
C LEU A 377 13.19 24.35 -14.88
N ASN A 378 13.31 24.28 -16.21
CA ASN A 378 14.01 25.26 -17.04
C ASN A 378 15.40 25.68 -16.49
N PRO A 379 16.31 24.72 -16.18
CA PRO A 379 17.62 25.07 -15.64
C PRO A 379 18.42 25.90 -16.66
N PRO A 380 19.09 26.99 -16.24
CA PRO A 380 19.91 27.81 -17.14
C PRO A 380 21.23 27.12 -17.55
N MET A 381 21.59 26.00 -16.91
CA MET A 381 22.81 25.24 -17.18
C MET A 381 22.55 24.08 -18.15
N PHE A 382 23.32 24.02 -19.24
CA PHE A 382 23.14 23.05 -20.33
C PHE A 382 23.48 21.59 -19.97
N ASN A 383 24.27 21.36 -18.93
CA ASN A 383 24.71 20.03 -18.51
C ASN A 383 23.82 19.39 -17.44
N MET A 384 22.73 20.04 -17.05
CA MET A 384 21.82 19.50 -16.04
C MET A 384 20.98 18.37 -16.62
N ARG A 385 21.02 17.19 -15.98
CA ARG A 385 20.25 15.99 -16.34
C ARG A 385 19.34 15.55 -15.18
N PRO A 386 18.12 15.10 -15.46
CA PRO A 386 17.27 14.46 -14.44
C PRO A 386 18.00 13.29 -13.77
N VAL A 387 17.77 13.11 -12.46
CA VAL A 387 18.32 11.99 -11.68
C VAL A 387 17.20 11.01 -11.35
N VAL A 388 17.42 9.73 -11.63
CA VAL A 388 16.48 8.66 -11.28
C VAL A 388 17.03 7.88 -10.09
N THR A 389 16.19 7.61 -9.10
CA THR A 389 16.59 6.88 -7.89
C THR A 389 15.45 6.07 -7.28
N GLU A 390 15.78 4.97 -6.61
CA GLU A 390 14.84 4.13 -5.84
C GLU A 390 14.80 4.48 -4.35
N LYS A 391 15.59 5.47 -3.91
CA LYS A 391 15.80 5.77 -2.48
C LYS A 391 14.50 6.09 -1.73
N LEU A 392 13.57 6.80 -2.37
CA LEU A 392 12.24 7.03 -1.79
C LEU A 392 11.49 5.71 -1.55
N ALA A 393 11.52 4.76 -2.49
CA ALA A 393 10.90 3.44 -2.32
C ALA A 393 11.52 2.63 -1.17
N ALA A 394 12.83 2.74 -0.98
CA ALA A 394 13.55 2.12 0.14
C ALA A 394 13.27 2.76 1.51
N GLY A 395 12.36 3.74 1.59
CA GLY A 395 12.01 4.44 2.84
C GLY A 395 12.84 5.68 3.11
N GLY A 396 13.70 6.08 2.16
CA GLY A 396 14.48 7.31 2.24
C GLY A 396 13.67 8.58 2.01
N THR A 397 14.38 9.70 1.96
CA THR A 397 13.82 11.05 1.81
C THR A 397 14.60 11.88 0.79
N VAL A 398 13.90 12.81 0.13
CA VAL A 398 14.51 13.86 -0.69
C VAL A 398 14.24 15.20 -0.02
N THR A 399 15.29 15.96 0.29
CA THR A 399 15.14 17.30 0.87
C THR A 399 15.53 18.35 -0.15
N LEU A 400 14.64 19.32 -0.35
CA LEU A 400 14.82 20.47 -1.22
C LEU A 400 15.05 21.71 -0.35
N GLN A 401 16.29 22.12 -0.18
CA GLN A 401 16.65 23.32 0.58
C GLN A 401 16.81 24.51 -0.35
N VAL A 402 16.17 25.64 -0.05
CA VAL A 402 16.26 26.85 -0.87
C VAL A 402 17.51 27.64 -0.50
N ILE A 403 18.43 27.77 -1.44
CA ILE A 403 19.72 28.46 -1.26
C ILE A 403 19.64 29.90 -1.77
N ALA A 404 18.88 30.14 -2.83
CA ALA A 404 18.61 31.47 -3.35
C ALA A 404 17.25 31.51 -4.04
N SER A 405 16.58 32.65 -3.98
CA SER A 405 15.32 32.91 -4.68
C SER A 405 15.34 34.34 -5.21
N LYS A 406 14.84 34.56 -6.43
CA LYS A 406 14.76 35.90 -7.01
C LYS A 406 13.93 36.82 -6.09
N HIS A 407 14.47 37.99 -5.77
CA HIS A 407 13.86 38.94 -4.82
C HIS A 407 13.55 38.37 -3.43
N ASP A 408 14.18 37.27 -3.03
CA ASP A 408 13.92 36.58 -1.74
C ASP A 408 12.43 36.22 -1.54
N GLN A 409 11.72 35.95 -2.64
CA GLN A 409 10.32 35.55 -2.59
C GLN A 409 10.20 34.10 -2.10
N PRO A 410 9.15 33.80 -1.31
CA PRO A 410 8.82 32.43 -0.96
C PRO A 410 8.49 31.66 -2.24
N LEU A 411 8.89 30.40 -2.29
CA LEU A 411 8.51 29.53 -3.40
C LEU A 411 7.05 29.10 -3.26
N THR A 412 6.52 28.46 -4.29
CA THR A 412 5.21 27.80 -4.24
C THR A 412 5.40 26.30 -4.13
N ILE A 413 4.74 25.66 -3.16
CA ILE A 413 4.63 24.21 -3.12
C ILE A 413 3.44 23.81 -3.99
N ALA A 414 3.70 22.96 -4.98
CA ALA A 414 2.66 22.34 -5.78
C ALA A 414 2.82 20.82 -5.81
N ALA A 415 1.72 20.10 -5.89
CA ALA A 415 1.72 18.66 -6.01
C ALA A 415 0.52 18.20 -6.85
N ASP A 416 0.71 17.15 -7.66
CA ASP A 416 -0.25 16.71 -8.68
C ASP A 416 -0.76 17.88 -9.55
N SER A 417 0.15 18.79 -9.91
CA SER A 417 -0.12 20.03 -10.65
C SER A 417 -1.12 21.01 -10.00
N LEU A 418 -1.40 20.85 -8.70
CA LEU A 418 -2.20 21.78 -7.90
C LEU A 418 -1.30 22.59 -6.97
N GLN A 419 -1.53 23.90 -6.90
CA GLN A 419 -0.89 24.74 -5.89
C GLN A 419 -1.45 24.41 -4.51
N ILE A 420 -0.57 24.01 -3.58
CA ILE A 420 -0.95 23.55 -2.25
C ILE A 420 -0.76 24.65 -1.21
N ALA A 421 0.40 25.31 -1.21
CA ALA A 421 0.72 26.32 -0.20
C ALA A 421 1.83 27.28 -0.66
N GLU A 422 1.94 28.42 0.04
CA GLU A 422 3.19 29.19 0.08
C GLU A 422 4.28 28.33 0.72
N GLY A 423 5.41 28.22 0.04
CA GLY A 423 6.52 27.31 0.32
C GLY A 423 7.73 27.94 0.99
N PRO A 424 8.88 27.24 0.97
CA PRO A 424 10.07 27.66 1.67
C PRO A 424 10.69 28.95 1.10
N ARG A 425 11.24 29.76 2.00
CA ARG A 425 12.14 30.89 1.71
C ARG A 425 13.60 30.46 1.75
N VAL A 426 14.51 31.37 1.40
CA VAL A 426 15.94 31.12 1.49
C VAL A 426 16.32 30.68 2.90
N GLY A 427 17.05 29.56 3.00
CA GLY A 427 17.45 28.92 4.25
C GLY A 427 16.50 27.83 4.75
N GLU A 428 15.25 27.80 4.27
CA GLU A 428 14.25 26.79 4.62
C GLU A 428 14.29 25.60 3.65
N SER A 429 13.63 24.50 4.02
CA SER A 429 13.60 23.28 3.21
C SER A 429 12.24 22.59 3.20
N LEU A 430 12.02 21.77 2.18
CA LEU A 430 10.90 20.85 2.06
C LEU A 430 11.43 19.42 1.99
N THR A 431 10.98 18.55 2.88
CA THR A 431 11.33 17.12 2.84
C THR A 431 10.17 16.31 2.26
N ILE A 432 10.49 15.58 1.19
CA ILE A 432 9.59 14.70 0.46
C ILE A 432 9.95 13.26 0.80
N SER A 433 8.93 12.44 1.06
CA SER A 433 9.08 11.00 1.27
C SER A 433 8.01 10.25 0.50
N ARG A 434 8.17 8.93 0.32
CA ARG A 434 7.03 8.13 -0.15
C ARG A 434 5.92 8.15 0.90
N HIS A 435 4.68 8.12 0.43
CA HIS A 435 3.52 7.88 1.29
C HIS A 435 3.49 6.40 1.74
N PRO A 436 3.10 6.08 2.99
CA PRO A 436 3.13 4.70 3.48
C PRO A 436 2.22 3.76 2.70
N GLN A 437 1.05 4.26 2.31
CA GLN A 437 0.03 3.52 1.56
C GLN A 437 0.19 3.78 0.06
N PRO A 438 0.34 2.72 -0.77
CA PRO A 438 0.41 2.87 -2.21
C PRO A 438 -0.95 3.21 -2.79
N LEU A 439 -0.94 3.77 -4.00
CA LEU A 439 -2.13 3.93 -4.81
C LEU A 439 -2.45 2.61 -5.53
N LEU A 440 -3.73 2.25 -5.57
CA LEU A 440 -4.19 0.99 -6.13
C LEU A 440 -4.90 1.25 -7.46
N PHE A 441 -4.32 0.75 -8.54
CA PHE A 441 -4.85 0.89 -9.90
C PHE A 441 -5.38 -0.46 -10.36
N ALA A 442 -6.67 -0.54 -10.65
CA ALA A 442 -7.24 -1.66 -11.40
C ALA A 442 -6.88 -1.47 -12.88
N THR A 443 -6.41 -2.54 -13.51
CA THR A 443 -5.92 -2.56 -14.89
C THR A 443 -6.38 -3.84 -15.59
N PHE A 444 -6.56 -3.76 -16.89
CA PHE A 444 -6.91 -4.91 -17.73
C PHE A 444 -5.68 -5.55 -18.40
N GLY A 445 -4.47 -5.03 -18.16
CA GLY A 445 -3.19 -5.62 -18.55
C GLY A 445 -2.15 -4.61 -19.07
N HIS A 446 -0.87 -5.00 -19.05
CA HIS A 446 0.31 -4.18 -19.41
C HIS A 446 0.30 -3.59 -20.82
N ARG A 447 -0.43 -4.21 -21.77
CA ARG A 447 -0.47 -3.79 -23.17
C ARG A 447 -0.98 -2.35 -23.35
N GLN A 448 -1.84 -1.91 -22.42
CA GLN A 448 -2.47 -0.59 -22.43
C GLN A 448 -1.48 0.56 -22.20
N TYR A 449 -0.44 0.37 -21.39
CA TYR A 449 0.55 1.43 -21.15
C TYR A 449 1.38 1.74 -22.40
N VAL A 450 1.86 0.71 -23.10
CA VAL A 450 2.66 0.89 -24.33
C VAL A 450 1.81 1.50 -25.44
N GLU A 451 0.56 1.09 -25.57
CA GLU A 451 -0.38 1.66 -26.54
C GLU A 451 -0.71 3.12 -26.21
N ALA A 452 -0.96 3.46 -24.94
CA ALA A 452 -1.13 4.84 -24.49
C ALA A 452 0.11 5.71 -24.78
N LEU A 453 1.31 5.18 -24.55
CA LEU A 453 2.57 5.87 -24.86
C LEU A 453 2.71 6.13 -26.37
N LYS A 454 2.45 5.11 -27.21
CA LYS A 454 2.47 5.26 -28.67
C LYS A 454 1.49 6.34 -29.14
N GLY A 455 0.26 6.30 -28.63
CA GLY A 455 -0.81 7.23 -29.02
C GLY A 455 -0.52 8.67 -28.60
N LYS A 456 -0.11 8.91 -27.34
CA LYS A 456 0.15 10.28 -26.86
C LYS A 456 1.44 10.89 -27.40
N MET A 457 2.47 10.09 -27.62
CA MET A 457 3.78 10.59 -28.07
C MET A 457 4.00 10.48 -29.58
N ASN A 458 3.01 10.00 -30.34
CA ASN A 458 3.09 9.79 -31.79
C ASN A 458 4.34 8.98 -32.21
N LEU A 459 4.72 7.96 -31.42
CA LEU A 459 5.98 7.22 -31.60
C LEU A 459 5.94 6.24 -32.77
N VAL A 460 4.74 5.85 -33.20
CA VAL A 460 4.52 4.95 -34.34
C VAL A 460 3.37 5.52 -35.15
N GLN A 461 3.61 5.79 -36.43
CA GLN A 461 2.61 6.23 -37.41
C GLN A 461 1.98 5.04 -38.11
#